data_AF-A0A957WUV1-F1
#
_entry.id   AF-A0A957WUV1-F1
#
_cell.length_a   1.000
_cell.length_b   1.000
_cell.length_c   1.000
_cell.angle_alpha   90.00
_cell.angle_beta   90.00
_cell.angle_gamma   90.00
#
_symmetry.space_group_name_H-M   'P 1'
#
loop_
_entity.id
_entity.type
_entity.pdbx_description
1 polymer ?
#
loop_
_entity_poly.entity_id
_entity_poly.type
_entity_poly.pdbx_seq_one_letter_code
_entity_poly.pdbx_strand_id
1 'polypeptide(L)'
;IVDFTLSVSNAAVAHLDLENPVIADLLVPELTFLTGTLTFDNSAAPGAPAPNVDVIDNYNGTGRTLLRWSWNDQSSSGGTDAGYSLAPGAVLVVTFQAQVVDGTAPGSYINEAALLDWGAPGDPGNPAFDPEKLLLCGADTALVYTDTLDLDGDSFTTEISCLDSSAVNVPVALSMESEKFVRGTLDCQNTTDYGVTTACEDEDYNKLGLTVLGGDVDYRLIMTNTSNVSVTKITLIDIFPYVGDTGVIDPQARQSLWGPNLQAPVNAPSGVPLTIYYSTEENPCRTELVAGGPGSCTPANWTTTFPSDPTSVNAIKIEFCDEGNPDDCVILPRGSALAFDWHMV
;
A
#
# COMPACT_ATOMS: atom_id res chain seq x y z
N ILE A 1 0.73 -8.46 6.32
CA ILE A 1 1.61 -8.74 7.48
C ILE A 1 2.55 -9.87 7.08
N VAL A 2 3.80 -9.79 7.51
CA VAL A 2 4.86 -10.76 7.26
C VAL A 2 5.44 -11.17 8.62
N ASP A 3 5.60 -12.48 8.82
CA ASP A 3 6.26 -13.05 9.99
C ASP A 3 7.75 -13.27 9.67
N PHE A 4 8.63 -12.74 10.52
CA PHE A 4 10.07 -12.98 10.45
C PHE A 4 10.51 -13.87 11.60
N THR A 5 11.44 -14.77 11.31
CA THR A 5 12.09 -15.64 12.29
C THR A 5 13.58 -15.61 12.03
N LEU A 6 14.34 -15.16 13.03
CA LEU A 6 15.79 -15.12 12.99
C LEU A 6 16.30 -16.19 13.94
N SER A 7 17.18 -17.04 13.45
CA SER A 7 17.82 -18.10 14.23
C SER A 7 19.32 -17.87 14.26
N VAL A 8 19.87 -17.68 15.45
CA VAL A 8 21.33 -17.58 15.65
C VAL A 8 21.81 -18.83 16.34
N SER A 9 22.78 -19.49 15.73
CA SER A 9 23.39 -20.71 16.25
C SER A 9 24.89 -20.53 16.41
N ASN A 10 25.43 -20.96 17.54
CA ASN A 10 26.86 -21.26 17.60
C ASN A 10 27.05 -22.67 17.02
N ALA A 11 27.81 -22.81 15.93
CA ALA A 11 27.96 -24.08 15.24
C ALA A 11 28.50 -25.18 16.19
N ALA A 12 27.99 -26.41 16.09
CA ALA A 12 28.42 -27.51 16.95
C ALA A 12 29.92 -27.87 16.82
N VAL A 13 30.56 -27.46 15.72
CA VAL A 13 32.00 -27.63 15.48
C VAL A 13 32.85 -26.49 16.07
N ALA A 14 32.22 -25.43 16.58
CA ALA A 14 32.93 -24.32 17.20
C ALA A 14 33.69 -24.80 18.44
N HIS A 15 34.85 -24.17 18.66
CA HIS A 15 35.73 -24.50 19.79
C HIS A 15 35.56 -23.55 20.98
N LEU A 16 34.80 -22.48 20.80
CA LEU A 16 34.55 -21.42 21.78
C LEU A 16 33.06 -21.06 21.82
N ASP A 17 32.61 -20.51 22.94
CA ASP A 17 31.28 -19.92 23.04
C ASP A 17 31.21 -18.63 22.21
N LEU A 18 30.03 -18.30 21.70
CA LEU A 18 29.75 -17.02 21.07
C LEU A 18 29.37 -16.04 22.18
N GLU A 19 30.29 -15.16 22.54
CA GLU A 19 30.13 -14.24 23.67
C GLU A 19 29.21 -13.07 23.27
N ASN A 20 28.29 -12.70 24.17
CA ASN A 20 27.44 -11.50 24.05
C ASN A 20 26.86 -11.24 22.65
N PRO A 21 26.21 -12.23 22.01
CA PRO A 21 25.76 -12.06 20.64
C PRO A 21 24.82 -10.85 20.53
N VAL A 22 24.95 -10.11 19.43
CA VAL A 22 24.01 -9.07 19.04
C VAL A 22 23.40 -9.44 17.70
N ILE A 23 22.09 -9.34 17.59
CA ILE A 23 21.37 -9.55 16.33
C ILE A 23 20.77 -8.21 15.95
N ALA A 24 20.94 -7.82 14.71
CA ALA A 24 20.38 -6.60 14.16
C ALA A 24 19.59 -6.91 12.88
N ASP A 25 18.40 -6.32 12.77
CA ASP A 25 17.60 -6.33 11.56
C ASP A 25 17.21 -4.88 11.25
N LEU A 26 17.87 -4.30 10.25
CA LEU A 26 17.50 -2.97 9.76
C LEU A 26 16.42 -3.18 8.69
N LEU A 27 15.16 -2.94 9.05
CA LEU A 27 14.03 -3.24 8.15
C LEU A 27 14.14 -2.44 6.85
N VAL A 28 13.86 -3.06 5.71
CA VAL A 28 13.75 -2.32 4.44
C VAL A 28 12.65 -1.26 4.51
N PRO A 29 12.74 -0.16 3.74
CA PRO A 29 11.76 0.94 3.78
C PRO A 29 10.31 0.52 3.51
N GLU A 30 10.10 -0.59 2.81
CA GLU A 30 8.79 -1.16 2.49
C GLU A 30 8.14 -1.91 3.66
N LEU A 31 8.84 -2.05 4.79
CA LEU A 31 8.35 -2.72 5.99
C LEU A 31 8.26 -1.76 7.17
N THR A 32 7.19 -1.89 7.93
CA THR A 32 6.99 -1.21 9.21
C THR A 32 6.86 -2.25 10.31
N PHE A 33 7.69 -2.16 11.35
CA PHE A 33 7.61 -3.06 12.50
C PHE A 33 6.26 -2.97 13.20
N LEU A 34 5.69 -4.12 13.59
CA LEU A 34 4.49 -4.18 14.43
C LEU A 34 4.87 -4.33 15.91
N THR A 35 4.69 -3.25 16.68
CA THR A 35 5.01 -3.24 18.12
C THR A 35 4.26 -4.33 18.89
N GLY A 36 4.97 -4.99 19.82
CA GLY A 36 4.39 -6.02 20.69
C GLY A 36 4.33 -7.42 20.07
N THR A 37 4.91 -7.62 18.89
CA THR A 37 4.95 -8.92 18.19
C THR A 37 6.25 -9.70 18.39
N LEU A 38 7.21 -9.11 19.10
CA LEU A 38 8.50 -9.71 19.40
C LEU A 38 8.34 -10.92 20.32
N THR A 39 8.88 -12.05 19.90
CA THR A 39 9.01 -13.23 20.77
C THR A 39 10.41 -13.78 20.74
N PHE A 40 10.75 -14.55 21.77
CA PHE A 40 12.05 -15.16 21.95
C PHE A 40 11.87 -16.61 22.41
N ASP A 41 12.60 -17.53 21.79
CA ASP A 41 12.66 -18.94 22.14
C ASP A 41 14.13 -19.34 22.38
N ASN A 42 14.39 -19.84 23.60
CA ASN A 42 15.66 -20.35 24.09
C ASN A 42 15.62 -21.84 24.43
N SER A 43 14.62 -22.58 23.96
CA SER A 43 14.49 -24.01 24.25
C SER A 43 15.72 -24.81 23.82
N ALA A 44 16.43 -24.36 22.78
CA ALA A 44 17.69 -24.91 22.29
C ALA A 44 18.96 -24.21 22.84
N ALA A 45 18.82 -23.32 23.82
CA ALA A 45 19.92 -22.65 24.52
C ALA A 45 19.62 -22.58 26.04
N PRO A 46 19.80 -23.70 26.78
CA PRO A 46 19.43 -23.78 28.18
C PRO A 46 20.13 -22.72 29.04
N GLY A 47 19.35 -21.93 29.78
CA GLY A 47 19.86 -20.87 30.64
C GLY A 47 20.06 -19.52 29.95
N ALA A 48 19.80 -19.41 28.64
CA ALA A 48 19.83 -18.12 27.95
C ALA A 48 18.75 -17.18 28.53
N PRO A 49 19.10 -15.97 28.99
CA PRO A 49 18.12 -14.96 29.35
C PRO A 49 17.39 -14.42 28.11
N ALA A 50 16.27 -13.75 28.34
CA ALA A 50 15.63 -12.97 27.29
C ALA A 50 16.56 -11.79 26.91
N PRO A 51 16.71 -11.47 25.61
CA PRO A 51 17.59 -10.40 25.17
C PRO A 51 17.12 -9.04 25.65
N ASN A 52 18.06 -8.10 25.74
CA ASN A 52 17.75 -6.68 25.67
C ASN A 52 17.26 -6.36 24.26
N VAL A 53 16.19 -5.59 24.12
CA VAL A 53 15.61 -5.27 22.82
C VAL A 53 15.51 -3.78 22.62
N ASP A 54 16.17 -3.29 21.58
CA ASP A 54 16.04 -1.93 21.09
C ASP A 54 15.23 -1.93 19.79
N VAL A 55 14.30 -0.98 19.70
CA VAL A 55 13.56 -0.64 18.48
C VAL A 55 13.85 0.82 18.22
N ILE A 56 14.70 1.10 17.23
CA ILE A 56 15.23 2.43 16.97
C ILE A 56 14.70 2.94 15.64
N ASP A 57 13.80 3.90 15.70
CA ASP A 57 13.24 4.56 14.52
C ASP A 57 14.28 5.44 13.84
N ASN A 58 14.25 5.49 12.50
CA ASN A 58 15.12 6.33 11.67
C ASN A 58 16.61 6.17 12.02
N TYR A 59 17.06 4.92 12.12
CA TYR A 59 18.40 4.58 12.55
C TYR A 59 19.44 5.30 11.67
N ASN A 60 20.35 6.06 12.29
CA ASN A 60 21.37 6.87 11.61
C ASN A 60 20.85 7.73 10.43
N GLY A 61 19.60 8.21 10.51
CA GLY A 61 18.99 9.05 9.48
C GLY A 61 18.59 8.31 8.21
N THR A 62 18.60 6.98 8.22
CA THR A 62 18.28 6.14 7.04
C THR A 62 16.80 6.14 6.67
N GLY A 63 15.92 6.62 7.56
CA GLY A 63 14.47 6.47 7.46
C GLY A 63 13.96 5.06 7.82
N ARG A 64 14.86 4.14 8.20
CA ARG A 64 14.55 2.73 8.49
C ARG A 64 14.53 2.47 9.99
N THR A 65 13.76 1.47 10.40
CA THR A 65 13.69 1.02 11.80
C THR A 65 14.72 -0.08 12.00
N LEU A 66 15.58 0.08 13.02
CA LEU A 66 16.48 -0.98 13.48
C LEU A 66 15.80 -1.77 14.60
N LEU A 67 15.73 -3.08 14.45
CA LEU A 67 15.45 -4.02 15.53
C LEU A 67 16.77 -4.62 15.99
N ARG A 68 17.09 -4.51 17.29
CA ARG A 68 18.32 -5.04 17.85
C ARG A 68 18.04 -5.88 19.08
N TRP A 69 18.59 -7.08 19.11
CA TRP A 69 18.55 -7.99 20.25
C TRP A 69 19.98 -8.19 20.75
N SER A 70 20.24 -7.88 22.01
CA SER A 70 21.57 -8.03 22.58
C SER A 70 21.56 -8.87 23.85
N TRP A 71 22.60 -9.69 23.98
CA TRP A 71 22.87 -10.51 25.17
C TRP A 71 24.01 -9.97 26.03
N ASN A 72 24.43 -8.74 25.78
CA ASN A 72 25.27 -7.97 26.69
C ASN A 72 24.45 -7.49 27.91
N ASP A 73 25.07 -7.33 29.07
CA ASP A 73 24.45 -6.80 30.31
C ASP A 73 22.99 -7.25 30.56
N GLN A 74 22.82 -8.53 30.83
CA GLN A 74 21.57 -9.24 31.10
C GLN A 74 21.07 -9.05 32.54
N SER A 75 21.66 -8.11 33.29
CA SER A 75 21.25 -7.84 34.66
C SER A 75 20.34 -6.62 34.71
N SER A 76 19.17 -6.77 35.35
CA SER A 76 18.36 -5.63 35.80
C SER A 76 19.02 -4.84 36.95
N SER A 77 20.33 -5.00 37.17
CA SER A 77 21.09 -4.51 38.33
C SER A 77 22.34 -3.69 38.00
N GLY A 78 22.60 -3.34 36.74
CA GLY A 78 23.65 -2.37 36.38
C GLY A 78 25.07 -2.78 36.80
N GLY A 79 25.39 -4.07 36.69
CA GLY A 79 26.76 -4.56 36.87
C GLY A 79 27.44 -4.73 35.51
N THR A 80 28.63 -4.17 35.33
CA THR A 80 29.38 -4.04 34.07
C THR A 80 29.85 -5.37 33.41
N ASP A 81 29.40 -6.55 33.87
CA ASP A 81 29.91 -7.87 33.44
C ASP A 81 28.84 -8.99 33.39
N ALA A 82 27.56 -8.68 33.20
CA ALA A 82 26.51 -9.73 33.13
C ALA A 82 26.18 -10.14 31.69
N GLY A 83 27.15 -10.65 30.93
CA GLY A 83 26.93 -11.17 29.57
C GLY A 83 26.28 -12.57 29.51
N TYR A 84 25.78 -12.98 28.35
CA TYR A 84 25.48 -14.39 28.05
C TYR A 84 26.31 -14.88 26.86
N SER A 85 26.94 -16.05 27.04
CA SER A 85 27.72 -16.72 26.00
C SER A 85 26.96 -17.94 25.48
N LEU A 86 26.72 -17.97 24.17
CA LEU A 86 26.01 -19.06 23.49
C LEU A 86 26.97 -20.21 23.19
N ALA A 87 26.80 -21.32 23.91
CA ALA A 87 27.67 -22.50 23.78
C ALA A 87 27.58 -23.17 22.39
N PRO A 88 28.63 -23.88 21.92
CA PRO A 88 28.60 -24.66 20.68
C PRO A 88 27.40 -25.61 20.61
N GLY A 89 26.69 -25.57 19.48
CA GLY A 89 25.49 -26.35 19.21
C GLY A 89 24.19 -25.77 19.78
N ALA A 90 24.24 -24.67 20.55
CA ALA A 90 23.06 -23.99 21.05
C ALA A 90 22.48 -23.01 20.02
N VAL A 91 21.16 -22.77 20.11
CA VAL A 91 20.42 -21.91 19.17
C VAL A 91 19.49 -20.97 19.94
N LEU A 92 19.50 -19.69 19.55
CA LEU A 92 18.56 -18.65 19.97
C LEU A 92 17.65 -18.32 18.79
N VAL A 93 16.35 -18.18 19.06
CA VAL A 93 15.37 -17.80 18.03
C VAL A 93 14.61 -16.56 18.48
N VAL A 94 14.56 -15.54 17.62
CA VAL A 94 13.69 -14.38 17.80
C VAL A 94 12.71 -14.30 16.63
N THR A 95 11.48 -13.88 16.92
CA THR A 95 10.47 -13.64 15.89
C THR A 95 9.88 -12.26 16.03
N PHE A 96 9.44 -11.68 14.92
CA PHE A 96 8.67 -10.45 14.93
C PHE A 96 7.74 -10.39 13.71
N GLN A 97 6.78 -9.47 13.74
CA GLN A 97 5.95 -9.19 12.58
C GLN A 97 6.24 -7.79 12.03
N ALA A 98 6.17 -7.67 10.71
CA ALA A 98 6.17 -6.40 10.02
C ALA A 98 4.97 -6.29 9.09
N GLN A 99 4.50 -5.06 8.89
CA GLN A 99 3.50 -4.73 7.87
C GLN A 99 4.22 -4.22 6.62
N VAL A 100 3.84 -4.74 5.46
CA VAL A 100 4.21 -4.12 4.19
C VAL A 100 3.52 -2.77 4.13
N VAL A 101 4.28 -1.70 3.91
CA VAL A 101 3.77 -0.33 3.80
C VAL A 101 2.69 -0.27 2.72
N ASP A 102 1.60 0.43 3.00
CA ASP A 102 0.47 0.48 2.09
C ASP A 102 0.89 1.01 0.72
N GLY A 103 0.46 0.28 -0.30
CA GLY A 103 0.73 0.54 -1.71
C GLY A 103 2.18 0.35 -2.17
N THR A 104 3.05 -0.26 -1.36
CA THR A 104 4.35 -0.77 -1.83
C THR A 104 4.20 -1.45 -3.20
N ALA A 105 5.07 -1.07 -4.13
CA ALA A 105 5.00 -1.55 -5.50
C ALA A 105 5.19 -3.08 -5.55
N PRO A 106 4.67 -3.78 -6.57
CA PRO A 106 4.92 -5.20 -6.72
C PRO A 106 6.41 -5.47 -6.95
N GLY A 107 6.93 -6.48 -6.26
CA GLY A 107 8.36 -6.78 -6.32
C GLY A 107 8.80 -7.75 -5.24
N SER A 108 10.09 -8.08 -5.28
CA SER A 108 10.77 -8.85 -4.25
C SER A 108 11.69 -7.92 -3.48
N TYR A 109 11.39 -7.73 -2.20
CA TYR A 109 12.15 -6.87 -1.28
C TYR A 109 12.93 -7.74 -0.31
N ILE A 110 14.25 -7.61 -0.30
CA ILE A 110 15.13 -8.45 0.52
C ILE A 110 15.30 -7.78 1.87
N ASN A 111 14.83 -8.42 2.92
CA ASN A 111 15.15 -8.04 4.29
C ASN A 111 16.38 -8.81 4.76
N GLU A 112 17.30 -8.13 5.44
CA GLU A 112 18.58 -8.68 5.88
C GLU A 112 18.69 -8.52 7.40
N ALA A 113 19.18 -9.58 8.04
CA ALA A 113 19.55 -9.55 9.45
C ALA A 113 21.03 -9.92 9.59
N ALA A 114 21.73 -9.22 10.47
CA ALA A 114 23.13 -9.44 10.77
C ALA A 114 23.29 -9.96 12.21
N LEU A 115 24.17 -10.94 12.37
CA LEU A 115 24.83 -11.21 13.65
C LEU A 115 25.97 -10.18 13.80
N LEU A 116 26.15 -9.64 14.99
CA LEU A 116 27.16 -8.64 15.32
C LEU A 116 27.82 -9.07 16.65
N ASP A 117 29.06 -8.64 16.86
CA ASP A 117 29.83 -8.98 18.05
C ASP A 117 30.15 -7.71 18.83
N TRP A 118 29.55 -7.57 20.00
CA TRP A 118 29.71 -6.42 20.89
C TRP A 118 31.09 -6.37 21.58
N GLY A 119 31.90 -7.42 21.46
CA GLY A 119 33.21 -7.47 22.11
C GLY A 119 34.05 -8.59 21.55
N ALA A 120 34.84 -8.28 20.53
CA ALA A 120 35.85 -9.21 20.03
C ALA A 120 36.70 -9.74 21.21
N PRO A 121 36.80 -11.07 21.40
CA PRO A 121 37.67 -11.60 22.43
C PRO A 121 39.11 -11.36 22.02
N GLY A 122 39.78 -10.42 22.69
CA GLY A 122 41.23 -10.31 22.62
C GLY A 122 41.86 -11.61 23.15
N ASP A 123 42.72 -12.26 22.35
CA ASP A 123 43.50 -13.43 22.81
C ASP A 123 44.38 -13.02 24.01
N PRO A 124 44.17 -13.58 25.22
CA PRO A 124 44.97 -13.24 26.39
C PRO A 124 46.45 -13.68 26.28
N GLY A 125 46.79 -14.54 25.30
CA GLY A 125 48.14 -14.99 25.00
C GLY A 125 48.88 -14.16 23.94
N ASN A 126 48.20 -13.29 23.20
CA ASN A 126 48.81 -12.51 22.13
C ASN A 126 48.07 -11.19 21.82
N PRO A 127 48.42 -10.07 22.47
CA PRO A 127 47.77 -8.77 22.26
C PRO A 127 48.03 -8.13 20.87
N ALA A 128 48.76 -8.83 19.98
CA ALA A 128 48.98 -8.41 18.59
C ALA A 128 48.24 -9.29 17.56
N PHE A 129 47.52 -10.31 18.01
CA PHE A 129 46.57 -11.07 17.20
C PHE A 129 45.17 -10.68 17.65
N ASP A 130 44.60 -9.70 16.97
CA ASP A 130 43.17 -9.44 16.99
C ASP A 130 42.52 -10.47 16.06
N PRO A 131 41.80 -11.49 16.55
CA PRO A 131 41.08 -12.38 15.65
C PRO A 131 39.83 -11.63 15.18
N GLU A 132 39.97 -10.66 14.28
CA GLU A 132 38.88 -9.95 13.57
C GLU A 132 38.03 -10.89 12.68
N LYS A 133 37.87 -12.15 13.05
CA LYS A 133 37.29 -13.20 12.22
C LYS A 133 36.45 -14.12 13.07
N LEU A 134 35.28 -13.62 13.47
CA LEU A 134 34.06 -14.44 13.53
C LEU A 134 33.80 -14.98 12.10
N LEU A 135 34.65 -15.90 11.60
CA LEU A 135 34.66 -16.22 10.18
C LEU A 135 34.38 -17.69 9.94
N LEU A 136 33.10 -18.04 10.06
CA LEU A 136 32.43 -19.03 9.21
C LEU A 136 30.93 -18.70 9.16
N CYS A 137 30.57 -17.69 8.35
CA CYS A 137 29.19 -17.47 7.89
C CYS A 137 28.80 -18.55 6.88
N GLY A 138 28.93 -19.82 7.28
CA GLY A 138 29.04 -20.94 6.36
C GLY A 138 30.26 -20.85 5.43
N ALA A 139 30.29 -21.70 4.40
CA ALA A 139 31.35 -21.67 3.37
C ALA A 139 31.11 -20.61 2.28
N ASP A 140 30.07 -19.79 2.42
CA ASP A 140 29.64 -18.83 1.40
C ASP A 140 30.05 -17.40 1.79
N THR A 141 30.95 -16.83 1.02
CA THR A 141 31.41 -15.44 1.21
C THR A 141 30.32 -14.40 0.94
N ALA A 142 29.19 -14.79 0.32
CA ALA A 142 28.03 -13.92 0.12
C ALA A 142 27.26 -13.61 1.42
N LEU A 143 27.50 -14.38 2.49
CA LEU A 143 26.88 -14.19 3.80
C LEU A 143 27.75 -13.33 4.74
N VAL A 144 28.79 -12.69 4.21
CA VAL A 144 29.67 -11.80 4.97
C VAL A 144 29.06 -10.39 5.01
N TYR A 145 28.86 -9.88 6.22
CA TYR A 145 28.38 -8.53 6.51
C TYR A 145 29.53 -7.64 7.01
N THR A 146 29.52 -6.36 6.68
CA THR A 146 30.40 -5.34 7.28
C THR A 146 29.55 -4.29 7.95
N ASP A 147 29.77 -4.02 9.23
CA ASP A 147 28.94 -3.10 10.02
C ASP A 147 29.23 -1.62 9.76
N THR A 148 29.06 -1.20 8.52
CA THR A 148 29.30 0.20 8.13
C THR A 148 28.35 1.21 8.78
N LEU A 149 27.29 0.74 9.45
CA LEU A 149 26.26 1.58 10.07
C LEU A 149 26.32 1.55 11.59
N ASP A 150 27.27 0.86 12.23
CA ASP A 150 27.37 0.71 13.69
C ASP A 150 26.07 0.13 14.27
N LEU A 151 25.52 -0.93 13.66
CA LEU A 151 24.21 -1.48 14.01
C LEU A 151 24.17 -1.98 15.46
N ASP A 152 25.29 -2.48 16.00
CA ASP A 152 25.35 -2.88 17.40
C ASP A 152 25.55 -1.70 18.36
N GLY A 153 26.14 -0.59 17.93
CA GLY A 153 26.26 0.68 18.67
C GLY A 153 27.55 0.81 19.49
N ASP A 154 28.59 0.06 19.14
CA ASP A 154 29.89 0.08 19.81
C ASP A 154 30.87 1.13 19.25
N SER A 155 30.43 1.88 18.22
CA SER A 155 31.18 2.92 17.49
C SER A 155 32.31 2.41 16.60
N PHE A 156 32.44 1.11 16.44
CA PHE A 156 33.25 0.53 15.39
C PHE A 156 32.36 0.27 14.16
N THR A 157 32.95 0.36 12.97
CA THR A 157 32.17 0.24 11.72
C THR A 157 32.84 -0.62 10.65
N THR A 158 33.83 -1.38 11.06
CA THR A 158 34.70 -2.15 10.16
C THR A 158 34.62 -3.64 10.43
N GLU A 159 33.81 -4.02 11.40
CA GLU A 159 33.63 -5.36 11.92
C GLU A 159 32.97 -6.18 10.83
N ILE A 160 33.50 -7.38 10.67
CA ILE A 160 32.99 -8.33 9.70
C ILE A 160 32.31 -9.46 10.45
N SER A 161 31.08 -9.74 10.06
CA SER A 161 30.27 -10.79 10.66
C SER A 161 29.38 -11.45 9.60
N CYS A 162 28.29 -12.08 10.04
CA CYS A 162 27.39 -12.86 9.20
C CYS A 162 26.06 -12.16 8.99
N LEU A 163 25.56 -12.17 7.76
CA LEU A 163 24.17 -11.85 7.45
C LEU A 163 23.41 -13.11 6.99
N ASP A 164 22.10 -13.05 7.13
CA ASP A 164 21.18 -13.86 6.36
C ASP A 164 20.06 -12.97 5.81
N SER A 165 19.38 -13.44 4.77
CA SER A 165 18.39 -12.63 4.06
C SER A 165 17.15 -13.43 3.70
N SER A 166 16.02 -12.73 3.61
CA SER A 166 14.76 -13.32 3.17
C SER A 166 13.97 -12.32 2.33
N ALA A 167 13.34 -12.83 1.28
CA ALA A 167 12.57 -12.01 0.35
C ALA A 167 11.10 -11.89 0.79
N VAL A 168 10.60 -10.66 0.83
CA VAL A 168 9.18 -10.34 0.89
C VAL A 168 8.67 -10.08 -0.53
N ASN A 169 7.77 -10.94 -1.00
CA ASN A 169 7.15 -10.79 -2.31
C ASN A 169 5.83 -10.02 -2.18
N VAL A 170 5.77 -8.83 -2.78
CA VAL A 170 4.57 -8.01 -2.86
C VAL A 170 3.89 -8.25 -4.20
N PRO A 171 2.65 -8.81 -4.23
CA PRO A 171 1.94 -9.05 -5.47
C PRO A 171 1.32 -7.77 -6.04
N VAL A 172 0.87 -7.84 -7.29
CA VAL A 172 -0.02 -6.83 -7.86
C VAL A 172 -1.36 -6.88 -7.11
N ALA A 173 -1.80 -5.73 -6.62
CA ALA A 173 -3.11 -5.52 -6.03
C ALA A 173 -3.80 -4.36 -6.77
N LEU A 174 -4.85 -4.69 -7.52
CA LEU A 174 -5.68 -3.73 -8.23
C LEU A 174 -6.88 -3.34 -7.37
N SER A 175 -7.08 -2.05 -7.16
CA SER A 175 -8.20 -1.48 -6.43
C SER A 175 -8.48 -0.06 -6.90
N MET A 176 -9.75 0.26 -7.09
CA MET A 176 -10.19 1.61 -7.40
C MET A 176 -11.35 2.00 -6.48
N GLU A 177 -11.38 3.28 -6.14
CA GLU A 177 -12.50 3.91 -5.46
C GLU A 177 -13.18 4.89 -6.40
N SER A 178 -14.49 5.02 -6.30
CA SER A 178 -15.24 6.02 -7.04
C SER A 178 -16.28 6.70 -6.15
N GLU A 179 -16.38 8.01 -6.32
CA GLU A 179 -17.27 8.86 -5.56
C GLU A 179 -18.10 9.72 -6.51
N LYS A 180 -19.41 9.52 -6.49
CA LYS A 180 -20.35 10.37 -7.23
C LYS A 180 -20.89 11.46 -6.31
N PHE A 181 -20.90 12.67 -6.83
CA PHE A 181 -21.44 13.89 -6.23
C PHE A 181 -22.50 14.47 -7.16
N VAL A 182 -23.36 15.29 -6.59
CA VAL A 182 -24.44 15.98 -7.29
C VAL A 182 -24.51 17.41 -6.78
N ARG A 183 -24.94 18.33 -7.64
CA ARG A 183 -25.21 19.72 -7.32
C ARG A 183 -26.44 20.18 -8.10
N GLY A 184 -27.47 20.60 -7.42
CA GLY A 184 -28.66 21.20 -8.05
C GLY A 184 -28.64 22.73 -8.00
N THR A 185 -29.56 23.38 -8.72
CA THR A 185 -29.66 24.84 -8.79
C THR A 185 -29.79 25.53 -7.41
N LEU A 186 -30.37 24.87 -6.40
CA LEU A 186 -30.53 25.45 -5.06
C LEU A 186 -29.29 25.26 -4.18
N ASP A 187 -28.36 24.39 -4.56
CA ASP A 187 -27.10 24.20 -3.83
C ASP A 187 -26.13 25.37 -4.07
N CYS A 188 -26.25 26.02 -5.22
CA CYS A 188 -25.44 27.20 -5.58
C CYS A 188 -25.89 28.50 -4.91
N GLN A 189 -26.97 28.45 -4.11
CA GLN A 189 -27.50 29.59 -3.37
C GLN A 189 -27.00 29.52 -1.93
N ASN A 190 -25.79 30.02 -1.70
CA ASN A 190 -25.15 29.99 -0.38
C ASN A 190 -26.00 30.73 0.66
N THR A 191 -26.60 30.00 1.61
CA THR A 191 -27.43 30.57 2.66
C THR A 191 -26.59 30.79 3.94
N THR A 192 -26.68 32.02 4.45
CA THR A 192 -26.20 32.53 5.75
C THR A 192 -24.69 32.67 6.04
N ASP A 193 -23.77 31.85 5.51
CA ASP A 193 -22.34 31.96 5.90
C ASP A 193 -21.42 32.71 4.90
N TYR A 194 -21.77 32.80 3.60
CA TYR A 194 -20.86 33.33 2.57
C TYR A 194 -21.40 34.42 1.63
N GLY A 195 -22.62 34.91 1.87
CA GLY A 195 -23.25 35.91 0.99
C GLY A 195 -23.77 35.30 -0.31
N VAL A 196 -24.64 36.03 -1.02
CA VAL A 196 -25.27 35.54 -2.26
C VAL A 196 -24.22 35.45 -3.37
N THR A 197 -23.57 34.30 -3.53
CA THR A 197 -22.83 33.98 -4.75
C THR A 197 -23.86 33.67 -5.85
N THR A 198 -23.74 34.32 -7.00
CA THR A 198 -24.65 34.11 -8.15
C THR A 198 -24.22 32.96 -9.06
N ALA A 199 -23.08 32.31 -8.78
CA ALA A 199 -22.52 31.24 -9.59
C ALA A 199 -22.14 30.07 -8.68
N CYS A 200 -22.36 28.85 -9.18
CA CYS A 200 -21.96 27.61 -8.52
C CYS A 200 -20.43 27.48 -8.48
N GLU A 201 -19.89 27.00 -7.37
CA GLU A 201 -18.48 26.71 -7.17
C GLU A 201 -18.25 25.19 -7.02
N ASP A 202 -16.98 24.76 -7.08
CA ASP A 202 -16.62 23.33 -6.96
C ASP A 202 -16.98 22.75 -5.59
N GLU A 203 -17.01 23.59 -4.55
CA GLU A 203 -17.34 23.23 -3.17
C GLU A 203 -18.84 22.93 -2.98
N ASP A 204 -19.69 23.34 -3.92
CA ASP A 204 -21.14 23.11 -3.88
C ASP A 204 -21.53 21.67 -4.25
N TYR A 205 -20.60 20.87 -4.80
CA TYR A 205 -20.84 19.45 -5.07
C TYR A 205 -20.95 18.66 -3.76
N ASN A 206 -22.06 17.95 -3.58
CA ASN A 206 -22.37 17.22 -2.36
C ASN A 206 -22.91 15.81 -2.68
N LYS A 207 -23.38 15.07 -1.68
CA LYS A 207 -24.04 13.76 -1.87
C LYS A 207 -25.58 13.84 -1.97
N LEU A 208 -26.14 15.04 -1.85
CA LEU A 208 -27.59 15.33 -1.86
C LEU A 208 -27.86 16.66 -2.58
N GLY A 209 -28.23 16.57 -3.86
CA GLY A 209 -28.48 17.75 -4.67
C GLY A 209 -29.88 18.31 -4.42
N LEU A 210 -29.99 19.63 -4.26
CA LEU A 210 -31.26 20.35 -4.15
C LEU A 210 -31.54 21.11 -5.44
N THR A 211 -32.65 20.77 -6.08
CA THR A 211 -33.11 21.45 -7.29
C THR A 211 -34.62 21.69 -7.27
N VAL A 212 -35.11 22.43 -8.26
CA VAL A 212 -36.54 22.64 -8.53
C VAL A 212 -36.98 21.79 -9.73
N LEU A 213 -38.28 21.70 -9.98
CA LEU A 213 -38.77 21.03 -11.19
C LEU A 213 -38.21 21.74 -12.44
N GLY A 214 -37.47 20.98 -13.26
CA GLY A 214 -36.78 21.50 -14.45
C GLY A 214 -35.60 22.42 -14.14
N GLY A 215 -35.08 22.41 -12.90
CA GLY A 215 -33.83 23.07 -12.55
C GLY A 215 -32.63 22.16 -12.81
N ASP A 216 -31.46 22.76 -12.97
CA ASP A 216 -30.22 22.04 -13.27
C ASP A 216 -29.85 21.04 -12.17
N VAL A 217 -29.20 19.95 -12.58
CA VAL A 217 -28.63 18.88 -11.78
C VAL A 217 -27.30 18.48 -12.42
N ASP A 218 -26.20 18.95 -11.83
CA ASP A 218 -24.85 18.58 -12.24
C ASP A 218 -24.39 17.36 -11.45
N TYR A 219 -23.74 16.42 -12.13
CA TYR A 219 -23.05 15.32 -11.50
C TYR A 219 -21.55 15.45 -11.68
N ARG A 220 -20.82 15.09 -10.63
CA ARG A 220 -19.37 14.93 -10.65
C ARG A 220 -19.03 13.53 -10.18
N LEU A 221 -18.16 12.85 -10.90
CA LEU A 221 -17.56 11.60 -10.46
C LEU A 221 -16.07 11.78 -10.27
N ILE A 222 -15.57 11.42 -9.09
CA ILE A 222 -14.14 11.32 -8.81
C ILE A 222 -13.79 9.84 -8.75
N MET A 223 -12.79 9.42 -9.52
CA MET A 223 -12.22 8.08 -9.46
C MET A 223 -10.79 8.15 -8.96
N THR A 224 -10.46 7.31 -7.98
CA THR A 224 -9.14 7.30 -7.33
C THR A 224 -8.50 5.93 -7.51
N ASN A 225 -7.23 5.92 -7.95
CA ASN A 225 -6.45 4.69 -8.02
C ASN A 225 -5.86 4.35 -6.64
N THR A 226 -6.53 3.44 -5.94
CA THR A 226 -6.10 2.89 -4.63
C THR A 226 -5.23 1.63 -4.75
N SER A 227 -4.85 1.24 -5.98
CA SER A 227 -3.99 0.08 -6.26
C SER A 227 -2.55 0.33 -5.79
N ASN A 228 -1.75 -0.74 -5.75
CA ASN A 228 -0.30 -0.62 -5.62
C ASN A 228 0.44 -0.47 -6.97
N VAL A 229 -0.29 -0.33 -8.07
CA VAL A 229 0.22 -0.12 -9.43
C VAL A 229 -0.59 0.96 -10.15
N SER A 230 -0.06 1.49 -11.25
CA SER A 230 -0.86 2.32 -12.15
C SER A 230 -1.96 1.51 -12.83
N VAL A 231 -3.13 2.11 -13.00
CA VAL A 231 -4.28 1.49 -13.68
C VAL A 231 -4.45 2.13 -15.06
N THR A 232 -4.87 1.33 -16.02
CA THR A 232 -5.19 1.77 -17.38
C THR A 232 -6.40 1.02 -17.90
N LYS A 233 -6.91 1.40 -19.09
CA LYS A 233 -8.09 0.80 -19.73
C LYS A 233 -9.32 0.84 -18.81
N ILE A 234 -9.50 1.99 -18.16
CA ILE A 234 -10.62 2.23 -17.26
C ILE A 234 -11.88 2.39 -18.12
N THR A 235 -12.99 1.77 -17.68
CA THR A 235 -14.31 1.95 -18.28
C THR A 235 -15.30 2.36 -17.20
N LEU A 236 -16.00 3.45 -17.45
CA LEU A 236 -17.10 3.93 -16.62
C LEU A 236 -18.42 3.68 -17.34
N ILE A 237 -19.45 3.24 -16.62
CA ILE A 237 -20.84 3.25 -17.10
C ILE A 237 -21.70 3.95 -16.05
N ASP A 238 -22.44 4.97 -16.48
CA ASP A 238 -23.49 5.60 -15.68
C ASP A 238 -24.83 5.43 -16.41
N ILE A 239 -25.82 4.90 -15.69
CA ILE A 239 -27.19 4.77 -16.18
C ILE A 239 -28.01 5.78 -15.41
N PHE A 240 -28.67 6.67 -16.15
CA PHE A 240 -29.40 7.77 -15.55
C PHE A 240 -30.63 7.25 -14.80
N PRO A 241 -31.02 7.89 -13.69
CA PRO A 241 -32.24 7.51 -12.99
C PRO A 241 -33.46 7.57 -13.90
N TYR A 242 -34.33 6.57 -13.79
CA TYR A 242 -35.68 6.56 -14.38
C TYR A 242 -36.62 5.78 -13.45
N VAL A 243 -37.93 5.94 -13.65
CA VAL A 243 -38.91 5.25 -12.79
C VAL A 243 -38.79 3.73 -12.97
N GLY A 244 -38.43 3.03 -11.89
CA GLY A 244 -38.24 1.59 -11.90
C GLY A 244 -36.80 1.13 -12.15
N ASP A 245 -35.83 2.05 -12.14
CA ASP A 245 -34.42 1.74 -12.30
C ASP A 245 -33.84 0.90 -11.15
N THR A 246 -32.67 0.31 -11.45
CA THR A 246 -31.89 -0.53 -10.54
C THR A 246 -30.43 -0.08 -10.52
N GLY A 247 -29.63 -0.57 -9.57
CA GLY A 247 -28.19 -0.31 -9.58
C GLY A 247 -27.46 -0.91 -10.79
N VAL A 248 -26.31 -0.32 -11.13
CA VAL A 248 -25.52 -0.73 -12.31
C VAL A 248 -24.93 -2.13 -12.14
N ILE A 249 -24.24 -2.40 -11.03
CA ILE A 249 -23.65 -3.73 -10.73
C ILE A 249 -24.58 -4.56 -9.85
N ASP A 250 -25.08 -3.97 -8.77
CA ASP A 250 -26.08 -4.59 -7.89
C ASP A 250 -27.49 -4.16 -8.33
N PRO A 251 -28.29 -5.04 -8.95
CA PRO A 251 -29.58 -4.67 -9.57
C PRO A 251 -30.72 -4.50 -8.54
N GLN A 252 -30.42 -4.03 -7.33
CA GLN A 252 -31.45 -3.62 -6.38
C GLN A 252 -32.20 -2.38 -6.88
N ALA A 253 -33.50 -2.35 -6.65
CA ALA A 253 -34.36 -1.23 -7.04
C ALA A 253 -33.93 0.05 -6.30
N ARG A 254 -33.68 1.12 -7.06
CA ARG A 254 -33.29 2.43 -6.50
C ARG A 254 -34.47 3.29 -6.08
N GLN A 255 -35.69 2.84 -6.43
CA GLN A 255 -36.95 3.54 -6.13
C GLN A 255 -37.00 4.98 -6.66
N SER A 256 -36.31 5.26 -7.77
CA SER A 256 -36.37 6.57 -8.41
C SER A 256 -37.79 6.90 -8.83
N LEU A 257 -38.22 8.13 -8.53
CA LEU A 257 -39.57 8.63 -8.83
C LEU A 257 -39.59 9.57 -10.04
N TRP A 258 -38.42 9.96 -10.52
CA TRP A 258 -38.19 10.84 -11.65
C TRP A 258 -36.75 10.63 -12.16
N GLY A 259 -36.44 11.16 -13.34
CA GLY A 259 -35.12 11.08 -13.96
C GLY A 259 -34.67 12.43 -14.53
N PRO A 260 -33.41 12.83 -14.34
CA PRO A 260 -32.85 14.00 -14.99
C PRO A 260 -32.51 13.70 -16.45
N ASN A 261 -32.51 14.73 -17.29
CA ASN A 261 -32.17 14.64 -18.71
C ASN A 261 -30.82 15.30 -18.97
N LEU A 262 -29.98 14.65 -19.78
CA LEU A 262 -28.71 15.24 -20.19
C LEU A 262 -28.97 16.51 -21.01
N GLN A 263 -28.30 17.61 -20.69
CA GLN A 263 -28.52 18.89 -21.39
C GLN A 263 -27.59 19.08 -22.61
N ALA A 264 -26.39 18.53 -22.55
CA ALA A 264 -25.32 18.75 -23.50
C ALA A 264 -24.36 17.55 -23.54
N PRO A 265 -23.45 17.46 -24.53
CA PRO A 265 -22.38 16.46 -24.49
C PRO A 265 -21.62 16.49 -23.16
N VAL A 266 -21.21 15.33 -22.67
CA VAL A 266 -20.40 15.21 -21.45
C VAL A 266 -19.05 15.90 -21.66
N ASN A 267 -18.62 16.71 -20.69
CA ASN A 267 -17.39 17.47 -20.78
C ASN A 267 -16.19 16.60 -20.40
N ALA A 268 -15.35 16.30 -21.38
CA ALA A 268 -14.08 15.62 -21.15
C ALA A 268 -13.05 16.58 -20.53
N PRO A 269 -12.27 16.16 -19.51
CA PRO A 269 -11.12 16.91 -19.06
C PRO A 269 -10.13 17.11 -20.22
N SER A 270 -9.63 18.34 -20.38
CA SER A 270 -8.69 18.66 -21.45
C SER A 270 -7.39 17.86 -21.30
N GLY A 271 -6.91 17.27 -22.41
CA GLY A 271 -5.65 16.53 -22.44
C GLY A 271 -5.72 15.11 -21.87
N VAL A 272 -6.92 14.59 -21.59
CA VAL A 272 -7.12 13.20 -21.15
C VAL A 272 -7.62 12.36 -22.34
N PRO A 273 -6.88 11.33 -22.80
CA PRO A 273 -7.34 10.44 -23.87
C PRO A 273 -8.56 9.65 -23.42
N LEU A 274 -9.71 9.89 -24.04
CA LEU A 274 -10.95 9.20 -23.71
C LEU A 274 -11.95 9.24 -24.86
N THR A 275 -12.88 8.29 -24.82
CA THR A 275 -14.01 8.18 -25.74
C THR A 275 -15.31 8.14 -24.95
N ILE A 276 -16.28 8.98 -25.33
CA ILE A 276 -17.59 9.06 -24.69
C ILE A 276 -18.61 8.41 -25.60
N TYR A 277 -19.35 7.45 -25.05
CA TYR A 277 -20.45 6.76 -25.70
C TYR A 277 -21.76 7.12 -25.02
N TYR A 278 -22.80 7.28 -25.83
CA TYR A 278 -24.17 7.54 -25.41
C TYR A 278 -25.05 6.34 -25.77
N SER A 279 -26.10 6.10 -24.99
CA SER A 279 -27.14 5.12 -25.26
C SER A 279 -28.51 5.69 -24.94
N THR A 280 -29.51 5.33 -25.74
CA THR A 280 -30.93 5.63 -25.49
C THR A 280 -31.63 4.53 -24.71
N GLU A 281 -30.93 3.44 -24.37
CA GLU A 281 -31.50 2.31 -23.62
C GLU A 281 -31.51 2.62 -22.12
N GLU A 282 -32.63 2.37 -21.44
CA GLU A 282 -32.76 2.53 -19.98
C GLU A 282 -32.06 1.41 -19.19
N ASN A 283 -31.85 0.24 -19.80
CA ASN A 283 -31.12 -0.87 -19.19
C ASN A 283 -30.16 -1.52 -20.21
N PRO A 284 -29.08 -0.81 -20.61
CA PRO A 284 -28.13 -1.34 -21.56
C PRO A 284 -27.43 -2.58 -20.98
N CYS A 285 -27.31 -3.63 -21.80
CA CYS A 285 -26.50 -4.79 -21.48
C CYS A 285 -25.04 -4.39 -21.29
N ARG A 286 -24.43 -4.86 -20.18
CA ARG A 286 -23.09 -4.51 -19.69
C ARG A 286 -22.37 -5.76 -19.17
N THR A 287 -22.09 -6.68 -20.09
CA THR A 287 -21.53 -8.02 -19.79
C THR A 287 -20.11 -7.98 -19.21
N GLU A 288 -19.41 -6.87 -19.42
CA GLU A 288 -18.10 -6.55 -18.88
C GLU A 288 -18.12 -6.23 -17.38
N LEU A 289 -19.28 -5.81 -16.83
CA LEU A 289 -19.47 -5.54 -15.40
C LEU A 289 -20.27 -6.64 -14.69
N VAL A 290 -21.26 -7.22 -15.38
CA VAL A 290 -22.14 -8.27 -14.83
C VAL A 290 -22.12 -9.45 -15.79
N ALA A 291 -21.55 -10.58 -15.36
CA ALA A 291 -21.46 -11.79 -16.19
C ALA A 291 -22.85 -12.24 -16.66
N GLY A 292 -23.03 -12.36 -17.98
CA GLY A 292 -24.33 -12.69 -18.60
C GLY A 292 -25.29 -11.51 -18.78
N GLY A 293 -24.91 -10.32 -18.31
CA GLY A 293 -25.71 -9.10 -18.36
C GLY A 293 -26.74 -9.02 -17.22
N PRO A 294 -27.22 -7.81 -16.88
CA PRO A 294 -28.30 -7.63 -15.92
C PRO A 294 -29.62 -8.16 -16.48
N GLY A 295 -30.53 -8.56 -15.60
CA GLY A 295 -31.84 -9.08 -16.00
C GLY A 295 -32.61 -8.10 -16.88
N SER A 296 -33.27 -8.61 -17.93
CA SER A 296 -34.08 -7.82 -18.86
C SER A 296 -33.33 -6.68 -19.58
N CYS A 297 -32.00 -6.78 -19.72
CA CYS A 297 -31.24 -5.79 -20.46
C CYS A 297 -31.50 -5.86 -21.96
N THR A 298 -31.34 -4.72 -22.64
CA THR A 298 -31.39 -4.60 -24.09
C THR A 298 -29.99 -4.32 -24.66
N PRO A 299 -29.70 -4.64 -25.93
CA PRO A 299 -28.43 -4.30 -26.55
C PRO A 299 -28.14 -2.81 -26.38
N ALA A 300 -26.98 -2.47 -25.81
CA ALA A 300 -26.72 -1.11 -25.36
C ALA A 300 -26.69 -0.05 -26.47
N ASN A 301 -26.51 -0.44 -27.73
CA ASN A 301 -26.52 0.47 -28.88
C ASN A 301 -25.62 1.72 -28.69
N TRP A 302 -24.45 1.54 -28.06
CA TRP A 302 -23.50 2.61 -27.77
C TRP A 302 -23.08 3.36 -29.05
N THR A 303 -23.12 4.69 -29.01
CA THR A 303 -22.71 5.59 -30.10
C THR A 303 -21.82 6.71 -29.58
N THR A 304 -20.76 7.07 -30.31
CA THR A 304 -19.93 8.27 -30.02
C THR A 304 -20.56 9.55 -30.57
N THR A 305 -21.57 9.43 -31.43
CA THR A 305 -22.34 10.58 -31.93
C THR A 305 -23.38 10.98 -30.89
N PHE A 306 -23.23 12.21 -30.37
CA PHE A 306 -24.21 12.82 -29.48
C PHE A 306 -25.58 12.96 -30.18
N PRO A 307 -26.68 12.47 -29.59
CA PRO A 307 -28.00 12.56 -30.23
C PRO A 307 -28.48 14.00 -30.44
N SER A 308 -29.28 14.23 -31.48
CA SER A 308 -29.89 15.54 -31.74
C SER A 308 -30.89 15.96 -30.65
N ASP A 309 -31.48 14.97 -29.96
CA ASP A 309 -32.31 15.16 -28.79
C ASP A 309 -31.54 14.68 -27.54
N PRO A 310 -30.96 15.61 -26.75
CA PRO A 310 -30.21 15.28 -25.54
C PRO A 310 -31.03 14.48 -24.51
N THR A 311 -32.35 14.68 -24.48
CA THR A 311 -33.26 14.02 -23.52
C THR A 311 -33.47 12.54 -23.82
N SER A 312 -33.09 12.09 -25.02
CA SER A 312 -33.15 10.67 -25.39
C SER A 312 -32.03 9.83 -24.79
N VAL A 313 -30.97 10.45 -24.24
CA VAL A 313 -29.85 9.74 -23.63
C VAL A 313 -30.26 9.23 -22.25
N ASN A 314 -30.17 7.92 -22.06
CA ASN A 314 -30.48 7.23 -20.80
C ASN A 314 -29.23 6.64 -20.12
N ALA A 315 -28.12 6.51 -20.83
CA ALA A 315 -26.87 6.06 -20.25
C ALA A 315 -25.66 6.62 -20.99
N ILE A 316 -24.55 6.73 -20.26
CA ILE A 316 -23.23 7.06 -20.80
C ILE A 316 -22.24 5.96 -20.46
N LYS A 317 -21.29 5.74 -21.37
CA LYS A 317 -20.09 4.94 -21.12
C LYS A 317 -18.87 5.76 -21.49
N ILE A 318 -17.87 5.78 -20.62
CA ILE A 318 -16.61 6.49 -20.87
C ILE A 318 -15.50 5.44 -20.87
N GLU A 319 -14.78 5.36 -21.97
CA GLU A 319 -13.57 4.56 -22.08
C GLU A 319 -12.37 5.50 -22.02
N PHE A 320 -11.44 5.26 -21.10
CA PHE A 320 -10.26 6.09 -20.91
C PHE A 320 -9.13 5.73 -21.88
N CYS A 321 -9.52 5.63 -23.16
CA CYS A 321 -8.67 5.40 -24.32
C CYS A 321 -9.24 6.19 -25.51
N ASP A 322 -8.37 6.57 -26.43
CA ASP A 322 -8.76 7.26 -27.66
C ASP A 322 -9.58 6.34 -28.59
N GLU A 323 -10.52 6.94 -29.33
CA GLU A 323 -11.43 6.20 -30.19
C GLU A 323 -10.65 5.46 -31.28
N GLY A 324 -10.77 4.14 -31.28
CA GLY A 324 -10.06 3.28 -32.24
C GLY A 324 -8.57 3.06 -31.95
N ASN A 325 -8.04 3.56 -30.82
CA ASN A 325 -6.68 3.32 -30.38
C ASN A 325 -6.62 2.75 -28.95
N PRO A 326 -6.79 1.42 -28.78
CA PRO A 326 -6.81 0.78 -27.47
C PRO A 326 -5.45 0.73 -26.75
N ASP A 327 -4.40 1.23 -27.39
CA ASP A 327 -3.05 1.35 -26.83
C ASP A 327 -2.74 2.79 -26.36
N ASP A 328 -3.56 3.77 -26.74
CA ASP A 328 -3.48 5.15 -26.25
C ASP A 328 -4.56 5.37 -25.20
N CYS A 329 -4.24 4.93 -23.98
CA CYS A 329 -5.11 4.98 -22.83
C CYS A 329 -4.49 5.82 -21.71
N VAL A 330 -5.35 6.40 -20.89
CA VAL A 330 -4.93 7.01 -19.64
C VAL A 330 -4.19 5.97 -18.80
N ILE A 331 -3.03 6.36 -18.30
CA ILE A 331 -2.34 5.68 -17.20
C ILE A 331 -2.62 6.52 -15.97
N LEU A 332 -3.47 6.02 -15.08
CA LEU A 332 -3.77 6.67 -13.80
C LEU A 332 -2.74 6.17 -12.77
N PRO A 333 -1.77 7.00 -12.34
CA PRO A 333 -0.77 6.58 -11.37
C PRO A 333 -1.41 6.21 -10.03
N ARG A 334 -0.69 5.42 -9.23
CA ARG A 334 -1.08 5.12 -7.84
C ARG A 334 -1.33 6.42 -7.07
N GLY A 335 -2.42 6.48 -6.31
CA GLY A 335 -2.77 7.61 -5.46
C GLY A 335 -3.31 8.83 -6.21
N SER A 336 -3.32 8.80 -7.54
CA SER A 336 -3.91 9.86 -8.36
C SER A 336 -5.41 9.66 -8.53
N ALA A 337 -6.11 10.77 -8.80
CA ALA A 337 -7.53 10.78 -9.09
C ALA A 337 -7.84 11.53 -10.39
N LEU A 338 -9.00 11.23 -10.98
CA LEU A 338 -9.58 11.92 -12.13
C LEU A 338 -11.03 12.30 -11.80
N ALA A 339 -11.44 13.50 -12.21
CA ALA A 339 -12.80 13.99 -12.04
C ALA A 339 -13.50 14.17 -13.40
N PHE A 340 -14.79 13.85 -13.45
CA PHE A 340 -15.63 13.95 -14.64
C PHE A 340 -16.98 14.57 -14.28
N ASP A 341 -17.40 15.54 -15.08
CA ASP A 341 -18.64 16.27 -14.83
C ASP A 341 -19.60 16.12 -16.01
N TRP A 342 -20.90 16.03 -15.71
CA TRP A 342 -21.94 16.13 -16.72
C TRP A 342 -23.16 16.88 -16.19
N HIS A 343 -23.75 17.69 -17.07
CA HIS A 343 -24.81 18.63 -16.76
C HIS A 343 -26.18 18.06 -17.17
N MET A 344 -27.14 18.08 -16.24
CA MET A 344 -28.48 17.53 -16.45
C MET A 344 -29.59 18.47 -15.93
N VAL A 345 -30.87 18.14 -16.16
CA VAL A 345 -32.07 18.90 -15.75
C VAL A 345 -33.27 18.02 -15.42
#